data_AF-A0A242WA51-F1
#
_entry.id   AF-A0A242WA51-F1
#
_cell.length_a   1.000
_cell.length_b   1.000
_cell.length_c   1.000
_cell.angle_alpha   90.00
_cell.angle_beta   90.00
_cell.angle_gamma   90.00
#
_symmetry.space_group_name_H-M   'P 1'
#
loop_
_entity.id
_entity.type
_entity.pdbx_description
1 polymer ?
#
loop_
_entity_poly.entity_id
_entity_poly.type
_entity_poly.pdbx_seq_one_letter_code
_entity_poly.pdbx_strand_id
1 'polypeptide(L)'
;MKKIEVIAGRGRTSFIDVRDIGEVAVKVLTEAGDEFQSYALAGTKALTYYEITEIISKEMNKQPIKIPVYGKLEKDDSKRTQT
;
A
#
# COMPACT_ATOMS: atom_id res chain seq x y z
N MET A 1 4.86 20.03 -10.85
CA MET A 1 5.47 18.86 -10.15
C MET A 1 4.39 18.19 -9.31
N LYS A 2 4.20 16.87 -9.43
CA LYS A 2 3.15 16.14 -8.69
C LYS A 2 3.69 15.67 -7.33
N LYS A 3 2.79 15.51 -6.36
CA LYS A 3 3.12 15.06 -5.00
C LYS A 3 2.07 14.10 -4.44
N ILE A 4 2.52 13.20 -3.57
CA ILE A 4 1.66 12.34 -2.74
C ILE A 4 1.80 12.83 -1.31
N GLU A 5 0.73 13.35 -0.71
CA GLU A 5 0.72 13.83 0.67
C GLU A 5 0.22 12.72 1.58
N VAL A 6 1.12 12.14 2.37
CA VAL A 6 0.80 11.04 3.28
C VAL A 6 1.76 11.00 4.47
N ILE A 7 1.24 10.67 5.66
CA ILE A 7 2.02 10.49 6.88
C ILE A 7 2.23 8.98 7.10
N ALA A 8 3.04 8.36 6.24
CA ALA A 8 3.30 6.91 6.28
C ALA A 8 4.75 6.55 6.62
N GLY A 9 5.63 7.53 6.76
CA GLY A 9 7.06 7.31 7.02
C GLY A 9 7.68 6.33 6.01
N ARG A 10 8.30 5.26 6.53
CA ARG A 10 8.84 4.14 5.73
C ARG A 10 7.98 2.87 5.82
N GLY A 11 6.73 3.01 6.25
CA GLY A 11 5.78 1.91 6.35
C GLY A 11 5.58 1.22 5.00
N ARG A 12 5.35 -0.09 5.06
CA ARG A 12 5.01 -0.90 3.89
C ARG A 12 3.51 -1.19 3.92
N THR A 13 2.85 -1.00 2.79
CA THR A 13 1.41 -1.21 2.65
C THR A 13 1.17 -2.11 1.45
N SER A 14 0.41 -3.18 1.63
CA SER A 14 -0.08 -4.00 0.52
C SER A 14 -1.35 -3.37 -0.04
N PHE A 15 -1.35 -3.09 -1.34
CA PHE A 15 -2.51 -2.54 -2.05
C PHE A 15 -3.21 -3.66 -2.80
N ILE A 16 -4.54 -3.57 -2.91
CA ILE A 16 -5.36 -4.50 -3.68
C ILE A 16 -6.31 -3.70 -4.57
N ASP A 17 -6.60 -4.19 -5.76
CA ASP A 17 -7.62 -3.59 -6.62
C ASP A 17 -9.01 -3.95 -6.08
N VAL A 18 -9.95 -3.00 -6.13
CA VAL A 18 -11.33 -3.22 -5.69
C VAL A 18 -12.03 -4.33 -6.50
N ARG A 19 -11.63 -4.54 -7.76
CA ARG A 19 -12.16 -5.60 -8.61
C ARG A 19 -11.77 -6.99 -8.11
N ASP A 20 -10.53 -7.16 -7.66
CA ASP A 20 -10.05 -8.42 -7.10
C ASP A 20 -10.83 -8.80 -5.83
N ILE A 21 -11.20 -7.81 -5.00
CA ILE A 21 -12.10 -8.02 -3.85
C ILE A 21 -13.48 -8.47 -4.34
N GLY A 22 -14.02 -7.83 -5.39
CA GLY A 22 -15.30 -8.19 -5.97
C GLY A 22 -15.35 -9.62 -6.51
N GLU A 23 -14.29 -10.06 -7.18
CA GLU A 23 -14.16 -11.43 -7.68
C GLU A 23 -14.23 -12.47 -6.55
N VAL A 24 -13.51 -12.23 -5.45
CA VAL A 24 -13.58 -13.13 -4.27
C VAL A 24 -14.96 -13.07 -3.61
N ALA A 25 -15.55 -11.88 -3.49
CA ALA A 25 -16.87 -11.72 -2.91
C ALA A 25 -17.95 -12.49 -3.68
N VAL A 26 -17.94 -12.44 -5.02
CA VAL A 26 -18.88 -13.20 -5.85
C VAL A 26 -18.74 -14.69 -5.59
N LYS A 27 -17.51 -15.21 -5.54
CA LYS A 27 -17.26 -16.62 -5.25
C LYS A 27 -17.84 -17.03 -3.89
N VAL A 28 -17.45 -16.33 -2.82
CA VAL A 28 -17.87 -16.63 -1.44
C VAL A 28 -19.39 -16.51 -1.25
N LEU A 29 -20.05 -15.60 -1.99
CA LEU A 29 -21.50 -15.40 -1.87
C LEU A 29 -22.34 -16.37 -2.71
N THR A 30 -21.76 -17.02 -3.73
CA THR A 30 -22.50 -17.88 -4.67
C THR A 30 -22.17 -19.36 -4.55
N GLU A 31 -21.07 -19.70 -3.89
CA GLU A 31 -20.64 -21.06 -3.62
C GLU A 31 -20.85 -21.41 -2.14
N ALA A 32 -21.08 -22.70 -1.84
CA ALA A 32 -21.13 -23.18 -0.46
C ALA A 32 -19.74 -23.62 0.01
N GLY A 33 -19.48 -23.58 1.32
CA GLY A 33 -18.24 -24.09 1.94
C GLY A 33 -17.30 -23.00 2.50
N ASP A 34 -17.63 -21.73 2.30
CA ASP A 34 -16.89 -20.58 2.84
C ASP A 34 -17.52 -19.98 4.11
N GLU A 35 -18.48 -20.67 4.72
CA GLU A 35 -19.15 -20.21 5.93
C GLU A 35 -18.17 -20.09 7.11
N PHE A 36 -18.30 -18.99 7.85
CA PHE A 36 -17.51 -18.68 9.04
C PHE A 36 -15.99 -18.63 8.79
N GLN A 37 -15.57 -18.40 7.54
CA GLN A 37 -14.16 -18.21 7.18
C GLN A 37 -13.78 -16.73 7.17
N SER A 38 -12.48 -16.47 7.32
CA SER A 38 -11.91 -15.13 7.21
C SER A 38 -10.74 -15.14 6.23
N TYR A 39 -10.72 -14.17 5.32
CA TYR A 39 -9.74 -14.07 4.25
C TYR A 39 -9.00 -12.73 4.31
N ALA A 40 -7.68 -12.77 4.43
CA ALA A 40 -6.84 -11.58 4.33
C ALA A 40 -6.60 -11.23 2.86
N LEU A 41 -7.51 -10.45 2.28
CA LEU A 41 -7.40 -10.00 0.89
C LEU A 41 -6.45 -8.81 0.80
N ALA A 42 -5.26 -9.04 0.25
CA ALA A 42 -4.26 -8.02 0.00
C ALA A 42 -3.46 -8.37 -1.27
N GLY A 43 -2.92 -7.36 -1.96
CA GLY A 43 -2.01 -7.62 -3.07
C GLY A 43 -0.73 -8.31 -2.62
N THR A 44 -0.09 -9.00 -3.56
CA THR A 44 1.05 -9.88 -3.32
C THR A 44 2.32 -9.17 -2.86
N LYS A 45 2.38 -7.84 -2.98
CA LYS A 45 3.55 -7.04 -2.62
C LYS A 45 3.18 -5.90 -1.69
N ALA A 46 3.76 -5.90 -0.50
CA ALA A 46 3.78 -4.73 0.37
C ALA A 46 4.79 -3.72 -0.18
N LEU A 47 4.39 -2.46 -0.37
CA LEU A 47 5.20 -1.40 -0.97
C LEU A 47 5.36 -0.23 0.00
N THR A 48 6.53 0.41 -0.02
CA THR A 48 6.70 1.75 0.55
C THR A 48 6.13 2.80 -0.40
N TYR A 49 5.75 3.97 0.12
CA TYR A 49 5.30 5.06 -0.74
C TYR A 49 6.39 5.56 -1.70
N TYR A 50 7.67 5.38 -1.37
CA TYR A 50 8.78 5.67 -2.29
C TYR A 50 8.73 4.77 -3.53
N GLU A 51 8.57 3.45 -3.34
CA GLU A 51 8.38 2.50 -4.45
C GLU A 51 7.12 2.84 -5.26
N ILE A 52 6.03 3.28 -4.60
CA ILE A 52 4.81 3.72 -5.28
C ILE A 52 5.07 4.93 -6.19
N THR A 53 5.83 5.93 -5.73
CA THR A 53 6.15 7.10 -6.57
C THR A 53 6.93 6.73 -7.83
N GLU A 54 7.81 5.73 -7.75
CA GLU A 54 8.56 5.22 -8.90
C GLU A 54 7.64 4.51 -9.90
N ILE A 55 6.76 3.64 -9.40
CA ILE A 55 5.78 2.92 -10.21
C ILE A 55 4.85 3.91 -10.93
N ILE A 56 4.23 4.83 -10.20
CA ILE A 56 3.32 5.81 -10.79
C ILE A 56 4.07 6.70 -11.78
N SER A 57 5.28 7.17 -11.44
CA SER A 57 6.11 7.96 -12.35
C SER A 57 6.35 7.23 -13.68
N LYS A 58 6.72 5.94 -13.63
CA LYS A 58 6.94 5.11 -14.81
C LYS A 58 5.70 5.05 -15.71
N GLU A 59 4.54 4.79 -15.14
CA GLU A 59 3.27 4.72 -15.89
C GLU A 59 2.81 6.09 -16.40
N MET A 60 3.20 7.18 -15.73
CA MET A 60 2.88 8.55 -16.12
C MET A 60 3.92 9.20 -17.05
N ASN A 61 4.55 8.43 -17.95
CA ASN A 61 5.60 8.93 -18.86
C ASN A 61 6.81 9.56 -18.13
N LYS A 62 7.27 8.93 -17.04
CA LYS A 62 8.44 9.33 -16.24
C LYS A 62 8.33 10.73 -15.62
N GLN A 63 7.12 11.19 -15.38
CA GLN A 63 6.89 12.48 -14.72
C GLN A 63 7.26 12.38 -13.22
N PRO A 64 8.09 13.28 -12.68
CA PRO A 64 8.56 13.18 -11.30
C PRO A 64 7.43 13.41 -10.29
N ILE A 65 7.36 12.50 -9.30
CA ILE A 65 6.42 12.53 -8.18
C ILE A 65 7.24 12.51 -6.89
N LYS A 66 6.89 13.37 -5.93
CA LYS A 66 7.59 13.46 -4.64
C LYS A 66 6.66 13.18 -3.47
N ILE A 67 7.25 12.68 -2.39
CA ILE A 67 6.63 12.66 -1.07
C ILE A 67 7.23 13.82 -0.29
N PRO A 68 6.45 14.87 0.04
CA PRO A 68 6.94 15.95 0.87
C PRO A 68 7.19 15.44 2.30
N VAL A 69 8.36 15.79 2.84
CA VAL A 69 8.72 15.50 4.24
C VAL A 69 8.35 16.72 5.07
N TYR A 70 7.41 16.56 5.98
CA TYR A 70 7.01 17.59 6.93
C TYR A 70 7.64 17.29 8.30
N GLY A 71 8.59 18.12 8.73
CA GLY A 71 9.31 17.98 10.00
C GLY A 71 10.76 17.45 9.86
N LYS A 72 11.53 17.49 10.96
CA LYS A 72 12.88 16.91 11.02
C LYS A 72 12.74 15.38 11.17
N LEU A 73 13.19 14.63 10.16
CA LEU A 73 13.50 13.22 10.35
C LEU A 73 14.79 13.15 11.17
N GLU A 74 14.70 12.91 12.48
CA GLU A 74 15.89 12.49 13.22
C GLU A 74 16.38 11.17 12.63
N LYS A 75 17.67 11.14 12.26
CA LYS A 75 18.29 10.04 11.49
C LYS A 75 18.53 8.76 12.30
N ASP A 76 18.05 8.67 13.54
CA ASP A 76 18.34 7.56 14.44
C ASP A 76 17.07 6.77 14.79
N ASP A 77 16.74 5.81 13.93
CA ASP A 77 15.66 4.85 14.15
C ASP A 77 16.13 3.59 14.92
N SER A 78 17.36 3.56 15.46
CA SER A 78 17.86 2.41 16.26
C SER A 78 17.10 2.19 17.58
N LYS A 79 16.29 3.18 18.00
CA LYS A 79 15.58 3.16 19.29
C LYS A 79 14.09 2.82 19.19
N ARG A 80 13.56 2.52 18.00
CA ARG A 80 12.13 2.22 17.79
C ARG A 80 11.86 0.72 17.61
N THR A 81 12.28 -0.06 18.59
CA THR A 81 11.73 -1.40 18.85
C THR A 81 11.64 -1.60 20.35
N GLN A 82 10.58 -1.06 20.96
CA GLN A 82 9.91 -1.73 22.07
C GLN A 82 8.56 -1.04 22.35
N THR A 83 7.46 -1.70 22.00
CA THR A 83 6.22 -1.71 22.78
C THR A 83 5.52 -3.03 22.49
#